data_AF-A0A8X6LIT4-F1
#
_entry.id   AF-A0A8X6LIT4-F1
#
_cell.length_a   1.000
_cell.length_b   1.000
_cell.length_c   1.000
_cell.angle_alpha   90.00
_cell.angle_beta   90.00
_cell.angle_gamma   90.00
#
_symmetry.space_group_name_H-M   'P 1'
#
loop_
_entity.id
_entity.type
_entity.pdbx_description
1 polymer ?
#
loop_
_entity_poly.entity_id
_entity_poly.type
_entity_poly.pdbx_seq_one_letter_code
_entity_poly.pdbx_strand_id
1 'polypeptide(L)'
;MCFLVQNNEVLPIIVKCSSFLKLQGILAWCVSFKEKNPLQITTGSLTVAELSTASFCLVRNVQSVYFKTEIWCIESGQQLPDSIDLLTLSPFLDERKILCVGGRLRHSNLPAEQKHPMLIPNNHPICDLIIKHYHVSYLHTGTEATLANIRTKFWIVNGRSKVKRVIKQCIKCLKVSAKGKNQMMADLPSARQCEDARYRAEAHPQNSVGHDVCSGWSFQLLQRETVNFGICCCFPCHEFDKQDSLSIPNDGNHQLPRWVGEPV
;
A
#
# COMPACT_ATOMS: atom_id res chain seq x y z
N MET A 1 -30.64 -16.79 15.25
CA MET A 1 -29.49 -17.57 14.77
C MET A 1 -29.81 -18.45 13.53
N CYS A 2 -30.95 -18.25 12.84
CA CYS A 2 -31.35 -19.02 11.63
C CYS A 2 -30.80 -18.48 10.29
N PHE A 3 -30.08 -17.37 10.27
CA PHE A 3 -29.70 -16.70 9.02
C PHE A 3 -28.69 -17.47 8.14
N LEU A 4 -27.96 -18.45 8.68
CA LEU A 4 -27.03 -19.27 7.89
C LEU A 4 -27.75 -20.33 7.02
N VAL A 5 -29.06 -20.49 7.18
CA VAL A 5 -29.87 -21.51 6.50
C VAL A 5 -30.87 -20.89 5.52
N GLN A 6 -31.25 -19.62 5.70
CA GLN A 6 -32.17 -18.95 4.79
C GLN A 6 -31.42 -18.47 3.54
N ASN A 7 -31.35 -19.34 2.52
CA ASN A 7 -30.71 -19.11 1.22
C ASN A 7 -31.30 -17.96 0.38
N ASN A 8 -32.24 -17.17 0.93
CA ASN A 8 -32.96 -16.13 0.20
C ASN A 8 -32.35 -14.74 0.33
N GLU A 9 -31.57 -14.46 1.37
CA GLU A 9 -30.92 -13.15 1.55
C GLU A 9 -29.46 -13.30 2.00
N VAL A 10 -28.64 -12.31 1.62
CA VAL A 10 -27.24 -12.27 2.02
C VAL A 10 -27.13 -11.85 3.48
N LEU A 11 -26.21 -12.47 4.22
CA LEU A 11 -26.03 -12.20 5.64
C LEU A 11 -25.76 -10.70 5.90
N PRO A 12 -26.63 -9.99 6.64
CA PRO A 12 -26.50 -8.54 6.85
C PRO A 12 -25.24 -8.17 7.67
N ILE A 13 -24.67 -9.13 8.39
CA ILE A 13 -23.44 -8.94 9.17
C ILE A 13 -22.22 -8.66 8.29
N ILE A 14 -22.24 -9.04 7.00
CA ILE A 14 -21.14 -8.80 6.07
C ILE A 14 -20.92 -7.29 5.90
N VAL A 15 -22.00 -6.51 5.81
CA VAL A 15 -21.95 -5.06 5.64
C VAL A 15 -21.46 -4.36 6.92
N LYS A 16 -21.68 -4.97 8.09
CA LYS A 16 -21.26 -4.43 9.39
C LYS A 16 -19.80 -4.71 9.72
N CYS A 17 -19.17 -5.68 9.03
CA CYS A 17 -17.79 -6.06 9.29
C CYS A 17 -16.80 -5.20 8.50
N SER A 18 -15.69 -4.82 9.13
CA SER A 18 -14.60 -4.05 8.51
C SER A 18 -13.38 -4.90 8.15
N SER A 19 -13.39 -6.19 8.54
CA SER A 19 -12.29 -7.14 8.33
C SER A 19 -12.84 -8.52 7.96
N PHE A 20 -12.22 -9.14 6.96
CA PHE A 20 -12.55 -10.49 6.52
C PHE A 20 -12.33 -11.52 7.64
N LEU A 21 -11.22 -11.45 8.39
CA LEU A 21 -10.94 -12.38 9.48
C LEU A 21 -11.93 -12.25 10.65
N LYS A 22 -12.39 -11.02 10.93
CA LYS A 22 -13.44 -10.80 11.95
C LYS A 22 -14.75 -11.44 11.52
N LEU A 23 -15.15 -11.22 10.26
CA LEU A 23 -16.34 -11.84 9.68
C LEU A 23 -16.25 -13.37 9.72
N GLN A 24 -15.12 -13.92 9.27
CA GLN A 24 -14.85 -15.36 9.27
C GLN A 24 -14.89 -15.94 10.69
N GLY A 25 -14.31 -15.26 11.68
CA GLY A 25 -14.34 -15.68 13.08
C GLY A 25 -15.75 -15.67 13.68
N ILE A 26 -16.54 -14.61 13.43
CA ILE A 26 -17.93 -14.55 13.89
C ILE A 26 -18.74 -15.71 13.29
N LEU A 27 -18.58 -15.96 11.98
CA LEU A 27 -19.28 -17.06 11.31
C LEU A 27 -18.81 -18.42 11.79
N ALA A 28 -17.51 -18.59 12.07
CA ALA A 28 -16.97 -19.81 12.65
C ALA A 28 -17.60 -20.10 14.01
N TRP A 29 -17.70 -19.10 14.89
CA TRP A 29 -18.43 -19.24 16.15
C TRP A 29 -19.90 -19.63 15.96
N CYS A 30 -20.59 -19.02 14.99
CA CYS A 30 -21.98 -19.37 14.69
C CYS A 30 -22.13 -20.82 14.18
N VAL A 31 -21.20 -21.28 13.33
CA VAL A 31 -21.20 -22.66 12.81
C VAL A 31 -20.86 -23.65 13.93
N SER A 32 -19.81 -23.38 14.71
CA SER A 32 -19.41 -24.20 15.86
C SER A 32 -20.53 -24.36 16.87
N PHE A 33 -21.26 -23.29 17.17
CA PHE A 33 -22.40 -23.33 18.08
C PHE A 33 -23.57 -24.19 17.55
N LYS A 34 -23.74 -24.27 16.23
CA LYS A 34 -24.77 -25.13 15.62
C LYS A 34 -24.40 -26.61 15.70
N GLU A 35 -23.14 -26.94 15.41
CA GLU A 35 -22.65 -28.32 15.36
C GLU A 35 -22.38 -28.89 16.76
N LYS A 36 -22.04 -28.04 17.72
CA LYS A 36 -21.78 -28.45 19.11
C LYS A 36 -23.07 -28.39 19.92
N ASN A 37 -23.25 -29.37 20.80
CA ASN A 37 -24.41 -29.44 21.68
C ASN A 37 -24.47 -28.15 22.54
N PRO A 38 -25.61 -27.43 22.63
CA PRO A 38 -25.69 -26.14 23.34
C PRO A 38 -25.27 -26.20 24.82
N LEU A 39 -25.25 -27.41 25.38
CA LEU A 39 -24.86 -27.71 26.76
C LEU A 39 -23.34 -27.91 26.93
N GLN A 40 -22.58 -28.11 25.85
CA GLN A 40 -21.12 -28.11 25.87
C GLN A 40 -20.62 -26.70 25.57
N ILE A 41 -20.22 -25.98 26.62
CA ILE A 41 -19.55 -24.69 26.47
C ILE A 41 -18.27 -24.92 25.68
N THR A 42 -18.20 -24.37 24.47
CA THR A 42 -16.97 -24.34 23.68
C THR A 42 -15.99 -23.39 24.36
N THR A 43 -15.14 -23.91 25.24
CA THR A 43 -14.11 -23.13 25.96
C THR A 43 -12.79 -23.03 25.18
N GLY A 44 -12.76 -23.46 23.91
CA GLY A 44 -11.57 -23.51 23.07
C GLY A 44 -11.44 -22.36 22.06
N SER A 45 -10.22 -22.15 21.54
CA SER A 45 -9.98 -21.30 20.38
C SER A 45 -10.58 -21.91 19.11
N LEU A 46 -10.91 -21.07 18.13
CA LEU A 46 -11.40 -21.52 16.82
C LEU A 46 -10.32 -22.32 16.10
N THR A 47 -10.69 -23.50 15.63
CA THR A 47 -9.84 -24.35 14.81
C THR A 47 -9.79 -23.88 13.36
N VAL A 48 -8.75 -24.26 12.63
CA VAL A 48 -8.63 -23.97 11.18
C VAL A 48 -9.78 -24.58 10.38
N ALA A 49 -10.28 -25.74 10.80
CA ALA A 49 -11.42 -26.41 10.16
C ALA A 49 -12.74 -25.65 10.36
N GLU A 50 -12.96 -25.07 11.53
CA GLU A 50 -14.14 -24.22 11.79
C GLU A 50 -14.06 -22.94 10.94
N LEU A 51 -12.88 -22.34 10.85
CA LEU A 51 -12.63 -21.16 10.02
C LEU A 51 -12.80 -21.44 8.52
N SER A 52 -12.38 -22.62 8.03
CA SER A 52 -12.59 -23.01 6.64
C SER A 52 -14.08 -23.26 6.36
N THR A 53 -14.77 -23.98 7.25
CA THR A 53 -16.22 -24.21 7.17
C THR A 53 -17.00 -22.90 7.15
N ALA A 54 -16.64 -21.94 8.00
CA ALA A 54 -17.22 -20.61 8.00
C ALA A 54 -17.05 -19.88 6.66
N SER A 55 -15.88 -20.02 6.03
CA SER A 55 -15.61 -19.45 4.71
C SER A 55 -16.49 -20.09 3.65
N PHE A 56 -16.65 -21.41 3.68
CA PHE A 56 -17.54 -22.14 2.76
C PHE A 56 -19.00 -21.72 2.95
N CYS A 57 -19.50 -21.63 4.18
CA CYS A 57 -20.85 -21.16 4.47
C CYS A 57 -21.08 -19.72 3.99
N LEU A 58 -20.11 -18.83 4.23
CA LEU A 58 -20.17 -17.44 3.79
C LEU A 58 -20.27 -17.34 2.26
N VAL A 59 -19.38 -18.03 1.54
CA VAL A 59 -19.38 -18.02 0.08
C VAL A 59 -20.67 -18.61 -0.46
N ARG A 60 -21.10 -19.77 0.05
CA ARG A 60 -22.34 -20.43 -0.38
C ARG A 60 -23.57 -19.53 -0.22
N ASN A 61 -23.68 -18.79 0.90
CA ASN A 61 -24.77 -17.83 1.10
C ASN A 61 -24.74 -16.68 0.07
N VAL A 62 -23.57 -16.13 -0.23
CA VAL A 62 -23.46 -15.09 -1.25
C VAL A 62 -23.81 -15.65 -2.63
N GLN A 63 -23.35 -16.85 -2.95
CA GLN A 63 -23.62 -17.49 -4.24
C GLN A 63 -25.10 -17.88 -4.41
N SER A 64 -25.79 -18.31 -3.35
CA SER A 64 -27.22 -18.69 -3.45
C SER A 64 -28.12 -17.53 -3.85
N VAL A 65 -27.67 -16.29 -3.60
CA VAL A 65 -28.40 -15.08 -3.97
C VAL A 65 -27.96 -14.58 -5.34
N TYR A 66 -26.65 -14.46 -5.59
CA TYR A 66 -26.13 -13.83 -6.81
C TYR A 66 -26.00 -14.75 -8.01
N PHE A 67 -25.84 -16.06 -7.80
CA PHE A 67 -25.68 -17.07 -8.84
C PHE A 67 -26.81 -18.10 -8.81
N LYS A 68 -28.00 -17.68 -8.37
CA LYS A 68 -29.15 -18.57 -8.17
C LYS A 68 -29.52 -19.31 -9.45
N THR A 69 -29.57 -18.59 -10.57
CA THR A 69 -29.94 -19.14 -11.88
C THR A 69 -28.89 -20.15 -12.37
N GLU A 70 -27.62 -19.81 -12.21
CA GLU A 70 -26.47 -20.59 -12.67
C GLU A 70 -26.34 -21.88 -11.87
N ILE A 71 -26.52 -21.80 -10.54
CA ILE A 71 -26.57 -22.98 -9.67
C ILE A 71 -27.74 -23.87 -10.09
N TRP A 72 -28.93 -23.31 -10.31
CA TRP A 72 -30.09 -24.09 -10.76
C TRP A 72 -29.87 -24.76 -12.11
N CYS A 73 -29.27 -24.07 -13.09
CA CYS A 73 -28.94 -24.64 -14.39
C CYS A 73 -27.98 -25.82 -14.26
N ILE A 74 -26.89 -25.67 -13.49
CA ILE A 74 -25.90 -26.73 -13.26
C ILE A 74 -26.52 -27.93 -12.54
N GLU A 75 -27.35 -27.70 -11.52
CA GLU A 75 -28.03 -28.78 -10.80
C GLU A 75 -29.06 -29.52 -11.66
N SER A 76 -29.71 -28.80 -12.59
CA SER A 76 -30.73 -29.35 -13.49
C SER A 76 -30.16 -29.93 -14.80
N GLY A 77 -28.83 -29.91 -14.98
CA GLY A 77 -28.17 -30.34 -16.21
C GLY A 77 -28.50 -29.47 -17.44
N GLN A 78 -28.96 -28.24 -17.21
CA GLN A 78 -29.30 -27.28 -18.26
C GLN A 78 -28.07 -26.47 -18.68
N GLN A 79 -28.11 -25.93 -19.90
CA GLN A 79 -27.07 -25.03 -20.38
C GLN A 79 -27.09 -23.72 -19.58
N LEU A 80 -25.90 -23.18 -19.30
CA LEU A 80 -25.76 -21.88 -18.64
C LEU A 80 -26.20 -20.75 -19.57
N PRO A 81 -26.77 -19.65 -19.04
CA PRO A 81 -27.14 -18.49 -19.85
C PRO A 81 -25.93 -17.87 -20.58
N ASP A 82 -26.12 -17.51 -21.85
CA ASP A 82 -25.09 -16.86 -22.70
C ASP A 82 -24.70 -15.45 -22.22
N SER A 83 -25.48 -14.85 -21.34
CA SER A 83 -25.31 -13.46 -20.87
C SER A 83 -24.14 -13.26 -19.91
N ILE A 84 -23.44 -14.32 -19.53
CA ILE A 84 -22.44 -14.25 -18.48
C ILE A 84 -21.08 -14.70 -19.02
N ASP A 85 -20.07 -13.83 -18.84
CA ASP A 85 -18.62 -14.12 -19.00
C ASP A 85 -18.14 -15.39 -18.25
N LEU A 86 -19.01 -16.01 -17.44
CA LEU A 86 -18.80 -17.27 -16.73
C LEU A 86 -18.64 -18.48 -17.67
N LEU A 87 -19.17 -18.48 -18.89
CA LEU A 87 -18.99 -19.61 -19.81
C LEU A 87 -17.51 -19.92 -20.06
N THR A 88 -16.68 -18.89 -20.16
CA THR A 88 -15.22 -19.00 -20.32
C THR A 88 -14.53 -19.66 -19.12
N LEU A 89 -15.17 -19.63 -17.96
CA LEU A 89 -14.65 -20.17 -16.69
C LEU A 89 -15.09 -21.61 -16.44
N SER A 90 -15.94 -22.18 -17.30
CA SER A 90 -16.48 -23.55 -17.17
C SER A 90 -16.87 -23.90 -15.73
N PRO A 91 -17.77 -23.12 -15.09
CA PRO A 91 -18.05 -23.26 -13.67
C PRO A 91 -18.74 -24.59 -13.38
N PHE A 92 -18.46 -25.15 -12.21
CA PHE A 92 -19.07 -26.39 -11.74
C PHE A 92 -19.36 -26.30 -10.25
N LEU A 93 -20.23 -27.19 -9.77
CA LEU A 93 -20.59 -27.27 -8.37
C LEU A 93 -19.73 -28.33 -7.68
N ASP A 94 -19.00 -27.92 -6.64
CA ASP A 94 -18.22 -28.83 -5.80
C ASP A 94 -19.13 -29.65 -4.87
N GLU A 95 -18.59 -30.68 -4.21
CA GLU A 95 -19.27 -31.56 -3.24
C GLU A 95 -19.98 -30.77 -2.13
N ARG A 96 -19.44 -29.58 -1.81
CA ARG A 96 -19.96 -28.66 -0.79
C ARG A 96 -21.10 -27.76 -1.28
N LYS A 97 -21.59 -27.97 -2.51
CA LYS A 97 -22.59 -27.11 -3.17
C LYS A 97 -22.11 -25.66 -3.33
N ILE A 98 -20.82 -25.50 -3.65
CA ILE A 98 -20.19 -24.20 -3.90
C ILE A 98 -19.81 -24.13 -5.37
N LEU A 99 -20.15 -23.02 -6.02
CA LEU A 99 -19.82 -22.76 -7.40
C LEU A 99 -18.33 -22.41 -7.51
N CYS A 100 -17.58 -23.25 -8.21
CA CYS A 100 -16.14 -23.12 -8.41
C CYS A 100 -15.80 -22.94 -9.89
N VAL A 101 -14.66 -22.32 -10.17
CA VAL A 101 -14.14 -22.20 -11.53
C VAL A 101 -13.54 -23.54 -11.98
N GLY A 102 -13.96 -24.00 -13.15
CA GLY A 102 -13.39 -25.19 -13.78
C GLY A 102 -12.12 -24.89 -14.58
N GLY A 103 -11.40 -25.95 -14.94
CA GLY A 103 -10.49 -25.90 -16.09
C GLY A 103 -9.00 -26.10 -15.81
N ARG A 104 -8.19 -25.22 -16.42
CA ARG A 104 -6.85 -25.46 -17.00
C ARG A 104 -5.76 -26.05 -16.08
N LEU A 105 -5.98 -26.06 -14.77
CA LEU A 105 -5.02 -26.55 -13.77
C LEU A 105 -5.37 -27.93 -13.20
N ARG A 106 -6.35 -28.64 -13.77
CA ARG A 106 -6.80 -29.97 -13.30
C ARG A 106 -5.64 -30.95 -13.05
N HIS A 107 -4.68 -31.00 -13.97
CA HIS A 107 -3.52 -31.90 -13.91
C HIS A 107 -2.28 -31.34 -13.19
N SER A 108 -2.36 -30.14 -12.62
CA SER A 108 -1.24 -29.55 -11.86
C SER A 108 -1.06 -30.25 -10.49
N ASN A 109 0.12 -30.14 -9.87
CA ASN A 109 0.36 -30.63 -8.50
C ASN A 109 -0.08 -29.61 -7.42
N LEU A 110 -1.00 -28.71 -7.75
CA LEU A 110 -1.50 -27.69 -6.83
C LEU A 110 -2.57 -28.25 -5.87
N PRO A 111 -2.82 -27.60 -4.72
CA PRO A 111 -3.96 -27.92 -3.86
C PRO A 111 -5.29 -27.73 -4.60
N ALA A 112 -6.30 -28.54 -4.28
CA ALA A 112 -7.62 -28.50 -4.92
C ALA A 112 -8.26 -27.10 -4.89
N GLU A 113 -8.15 -26.38 -3.76
CA GLU A 113 -8.66 -25.00 -3.61
C GLU A 113 -8.05 -24.01 -4.61
N GLN A 114 -6.78 -24.22 -4.97
CA GLN A 114 -6.08 -23.38 -5.95
C GLN A 114 -6.36 -23.80 -7.39
N LYS A 115 -6.63 -25.09 -7.63
CA LYS A 115 -7.09 -25.57 -8.94
C LYS A 115 -8.50 -25.04 -9.27
N HIS A 116 -9.35 -24.99 -8.24
CA HIS A 116 -10.78 -24.71 -8.36
C HIS A 116 -11.19 -23.61 -7.38
N PRO A 117 -10.78 -22.35 -7.62
CA PRO A 117 -11.12 -21.25 -6.75
C PRO A 117 -12.63 -20.98 -6.74
N MET A 118 -13.15 -20.61 -5.57
CA MET A 118 -14.58 -20.36 -5.37
C MET A 118 -15.01 -19.05 -6.01
N LEU A 119 -16.10 -19.09 -6.78
CA LEU A 119 -16.59 -17.92 -7.51
C LEU A 119 -17.23 -16.87 -6.58
N ILE A 120 -16.89 -15.59 -6.73
CA ILE A 120 -17.44 -14.49 -5.92
C ILE A 120 -17.98 -13.38 -6.84
N PRO A 121 -19.19 -12.85 -6.59
CA PRO A 121 -19.72 -11.74 -7.36
C PRO A 121 -18.97 -10.43 -7.02
N ASN A 122 -18.60 -9.64 -8.02
CA ASN A 122 -17.94 -8.34 -7.82
C ASN A 122 -18.81 -7.29 -7.11
N ASN A 123 -20.13 -7.40 -7.25
CA ASN A 123 -21.13 -6.44 -6.80
C ASN A 123 -21.59 -6.69 -5.36
N HIS A 124 -20.70 -7.21 -4.50
CA HIS A 124 -20.99 -7.44 -3.09
C HIS A 124 -19.84 -6.97 -2.17
N PRO A 125 -20.13 -6.38 -0.98
CA PRO A 125 -19.10 -5.87 -0.06
C PRO A 125 -18.09 -6.92 0.43
N ILE A 126 -18.43 -8.21 0.39
CA ILE A 126 -17.49 -9.29 0.70
C ILE A 126 -16.22 -9.21 -0.15
N CYS A 127 -16.33 -8.79 -1.41
CA CYS A 127 -15.18 -8.61 -2.30
C CYS A 127 -14.20 -7.59 -1.73
N ASP A 128 -14.71 -6.46 -1.23
CA ASP A 128 -13.88 -5.40 -0.68
C ASP A 128 -13.13 -5.88 0.57
N LEU A 129 -13.80 -6.69 1.42
CA LEU A 129 -13.18 -7.31 2.59
C LEU A 129 -12.08 -8.32 2.22
N ILE A 130 -12.35 -9.21 1.26
CA ILE A 130 -11.37 -10.20 0.77
C ILE A 130 -10.17 -9.48 0.16
N ILE A 131 -10.40 -8.53 -0.75
CA ILE A 131 -9.32 -7.81 -1.43
C ILE A 131 -8.46 -7.06 -0.41
N LYS A 132 -9.07 -6.35 0.55
CA LYS A 132 -8.34 -5.63 1.59
C LYS A 132 -7.53 -6.57 2.47
N HIS A 133 -8.05 -7.74 2.81
CA HIS A 133 -7.33 -8.76 3.57
C HIS A 133 -6.08 -9.22 2.82
N TYR A 134 -6.23 -9.72 1.58
CA TYR A 134 -5.08 -10.20 0.80
C TYR A 134 -4.08 -9.08 0.49
N HIS A 135 -4.55 -7.87 0.18
CA HIS A 135 -3.66 -6.74 -0.05
C HIS A 135 -2.79 -6.42 1.17
N VAL A 136 -3.36 -6.42 2.37
CA VAL A 136 -2.62 -6.13 3.61
C VAL A 136 -1.75 -7.31 4.04
N SER A 137 -2.29 -8.54 3.99
CA SER A 137 -1.57 -9.76 4.40
C SER A 137 -0.35 -10.04 3.53
N TYR A 138 -0.40 -9.70 2.24
CA TYR A 138 0.73 -9.78 1.32
C TYR A 138 1.41 -8.42 1.15
N LEU A 139 1.65 -7.72 2.27
CA LEU A 139 2.53 -6.55 2.36
C LEU A 139 2.27 -5.44 1.33
N HIS A 140 1.00 -5.09 1.11
CA HIS A 140 0.61 -4.02 0.19
C HIS A 140 1.03 -4.22 -1.27
N THR A 141 1.03 -5.48 -1.73
CA THR A 141 1.32 -5.85 -3.12
C THR A 141 0.45 -5.11 -4.14
N GLY A 142 0.99 -4.96 -5.35
CA GLY A 142 0.28 -4.34 -6.49
C GLY A 142 -0.94 -5.12 -6.96
N THR A 143 -1.66 -4.59 -7.95
CA THR A 143 -2.94 -5.14 -8.43
C THR A 143 -2.84 -6.59 -8.90
N GLU A 144 -1.87 -6.90 -9.77
CA GLU A 144 -1.75 -8.26 -10.34
C GLU A 144 -1.33 -9.28 -9.29
N ALA A 145 -0.36 -8.93 -8.43
CA ALA A 145 0.10 -9.78 -7.35
C ALA A 145 -1.03 -10.04 -6.33
N THR A 146 -1.77 -9.01 -5.92
CA THR A 146 -2.93 -9.16 -5.05
C THR A 146 -3.99 -10.06 -5.68
N LEU A 147 -4.27 -9.88 -6.97
CA LEU A 147 -5.24 -10.69 -7.70
C LEU A 147 -4.80 -12.15 -7.81
N ALA A 148 -3.52 -12.41 -8.05
CA ALA A 148 -2.95 -13.76 -8.06
C ALA A 148 -3.08 -14.44 -6.70
N ASN A 149 -2.80 -13.72 -5.61
CA ASN A 149 -2.96 -14.25 -4.25
C ASN A 149 -4.42 -14.56 -3.92
N ILE A 150 -5.36 -13.70 -4.33
CA ILE A 150 -6.80 -13.95 -4.17
C ILE A 150 -7.22 -15.22 -4.94
N ARG A 151 -6.73 -15.39 -6.18
CA ARG A 151 -7.02 -16.54 -7.06
C ARG A 151 -6.55 -17.89 -6.53
N THR A 152 -5.75 -17.92 -5.47
CA THR A 152 -5.42 -19.17 -4.77
C THR A 152 -6.61 -19.80 -4.07
N LYS A 153 -7.66 -19.02 -3.75
CA LYS A 153 -8.87 -19.51 -3.07
C LYS A 153 -10.18 -18.97 -3.66
N PHE A 154 -10.18 -17.75 -4.18
CA PHE A 154 -11.38 -17.06 -4.63
C PHE A 154 -11.20 -16.52 -6.05
N TRP A 155 -12.27 -16.62 -6.84
CA TRP A 155 -12.34 -16.04 -8.18
C TRP A 155 -13.39 -14.95 -8.22
N ILE A 156 -12.95 -13.69 -8.16
CA ILE A 156 -13.85 -12.53 -8.27
C ILE A 156 -14.15 -12.27 -9.75
N VAL A 157 -15.42 -12.35 -10.14
CA VAL A 157 -15.88 -12.05 -11.52
C VAL A 157 -15.48 -10.63 -11.89
N ASN A 158 -14.77 -10.42 -13.01
CA ASN A 158 -14.25 -9.11 -13.41
C ASN A 158 -13.45 -8.40 -12.29
N GLY A 159 -12.72 -9.19 -11.49
CA GLY A 159 -12.08 -8.75 -10.24
C GLY A 159 -10.94 -7.75 -10.37
N ARG A 160 -10.25 -7.68 -11.53
CA ARG A 160 -9.09 -6.79 -11.71
C ARG A 160 -9.41 -5.32 -11.44
N SER A 161 -10.52 -4.84 -12.00
CA SER A 161 -10.99 -3.45 -11.82
C SER A 161 -11.36 -3.18 -10.36
N LYS A 162 -11.99 -4.16 -9.70
CA LYS A 162 -12.35 -4.09 -8.28
C LYS A 162 -11.09 -4.03 -7.40
N VAL A 163 -10.11 -4.90 -7.63
CA VAL A 163 -8.83 -4.91 -6.91
C VAL A 163 -8.11 -3.57 -7.05
N LYS A 164 -8.00 -3.06 -8.28
CA LYS A 164 -7.38 -1.75 -8.55
C LYS A 164 -8.07 -0.63 -7.77
N ARG A 165 -9.40 -0.62 -7.70
CA ARG A 165 -10.19 0.37 -6.93
C ARG A 165 -9.86 0.31 -5.45
N VAL A 166 -9.87 -0.89 -4.85
CA VAL A 166 -9.60 -1.05 -3.41
C VAL A 166 -8.16 -0.65 -3.05
N ILE A 167 -7.17 -1.03 -3.87
CA ILE A 167 -5.78 -0.65 -3.63
C ILE A 167 -5.58 0.87 -3.70
N LYS A 168 -6.24 1.56 -4.65
CA LYS A 168 -6.20 3.03 -4.74
C LYS A 168 -6.76 3.74 -3.51
N GLN A 169 -7.66 3.09 -2.77
CA GLN A 169 -8.22 3.62 -1.52
C GLN A 169 -7.32 3.33 -0.30
N CYS A 170 -6.27 2.52 -0.45
CA CYS A 170 -5.34 2.23 0.63
C CYS A 170 -4.43 3.44 0.91
N ILE A 171 -4.56 4.03 2.10
CA ILE A 171 -3.77 5.21 2.50
C ILE A 171 -2.26 4.94 2.46
N LYS A 172 -1.80 3.76 2.89
CA LYS A 172 -0.38 3.41 2.85
C LYS A 172 0.17 3.38 1.43
N CYS A 173 -0.56 2.74 0.51
CA CYS A 173 -0.19 2.72 -0.91
C CYS A 173 -0.26 4.10 -1.54
N LEU A 174 -1.28 4.90 -1.18
CA LEU A 174 -1.42 6.26 -1.68
C LEU A 174 -0.23 7.14 -1.26
N LYS A 175 0.22 7.03 -0.01
CA LYS A 175 1.40 7.75 0.50
C LYS A 175 2.68 7.34 -0.22
N VAL A 176 2.90 6.03 -0.39
CA VAL A 176 4.10 5.51 -1.08
C VAL A 176 4.10 5.82 -2.58
N SER A 177 2.91 5.81 -3.22
CA SER A 177 2.76 6.12 -4.63
C SER A 177 2.67 7.63 -4.92
N ALA A 178 2.66 8.48 -3.90
CA ALA A 178 2.54 9.92 -4.07
C ALA A 178 3.77 10.43 -4.83
N LYS A 179 3.55 10.92 -6.04
CA LYS A 179 4.60 11.63 -6.79
C LYS A 179 4.73 13.03 -6.19
N GLY A 180 5.96 13.45 -5.93
CA GLY A 180 6.24 14.86 -5.68
C GLY A 180 5.68 15.68 -6.84
N LYS A 181 4.99 16.78 -6.54
CA LYS A 181 4.73 17.78 -7.56
C LYS A 181 6.07 18.44 -7.87
N ASN A 182 6.35 18.63 -9.15
CA ASN A 182 7.44 19.53 -9.54
C ASN A 182 7.08 20.89 -8.95
N GLN A 183 7.92 21.41 -8.06
CA GLN A 183 7.78 22.79 -7.61
C GLN A 183 8.01 23.65 -8.84
N MET A 184 6.99 24.41 -9.25
CA MET A 184 7.24 25.53 -10.15
C MET A 184 8.01 26.54 -9.31
N MET A 185 9.29 26.73 -9.64
CA MET A 185 10.07 27.80 -9.02
C MET A 185 9.35 29.10 -9.33
N ALA A 186 9.04 29.88 -8.30
CA ALA A 186 8.56 31.23 -8.52
C ALA A 186 9.61 32.01 -9.30
N ASP A 187 9.17 32.95 -10.14
CA ASP A 187 10.08 33.86 -10.78
C ASP A 187 10.95 34.53 -9.71
N LEU A 188 12.25 34.60 -9.98
CA LEU A 188 13.18 35.25 -9.06
C LEU A 188 12.72 36.71 -8.84
N PRO A 189 12.74 37.27 -7.62
CA PRO A 189 12.39 38.67 -7.43
C PRO A 189 13.30 39.57 -8.28
N SER A 190 12.79 40.72 -8.72
CA SER A 190 13.52 41.68 -9.56
C SER A 190 14.91 42.03 -9.01
N ALA A 191 15.03 42.13 -7.68
CA ALA A 191 16.30 42.34 -6.98
C ALA A 191 17.37 41.26 -7.25
N ARG A 192 16.98 40.03 -7.63
CA ARG A 192 17.90 38.95 -8.05
C ARG A 192 18.09 38.84 -9.56
N GLN A 193 17.21 39.47 -10.36
CA GLN A 193 17.27 39.46 -11.83
C GLN A 193 17.98 40.69 -12.41
N CYS A 194 18.24 41.71 -11.59
CA CYS A 194 18.89 42.93 -12.03
C CYS A 194 20.37 42.66 -12.38
N GLU A 195 20.72 42.78 -13.66
CA GLU A 195 22.11 42.88 -14.14
C GLU A 195 22.74 44.25 -13.84
N ASP A 196 21.92 45.22 -13.43
CA ASP A 196 22.32 46.60 -13.18
C ASP A 196 23.01 46.69 -11.81
N ALA A 197 24.33 46.84 -11.82
CA ALA A 197 25.15 46.98 -10.62
C ALA A 197 24.67 48.12 -9.70
N ARG A 198 23.99 49.13 -10.26
CA ARG A 198 23.46 50.29 -9.52
C ARG A 198 22.28 49.95 -8.59
N TYR A 199 21.46 48.95 -8.92
CA TYR A 199 20.37 48.51 -8.03
C TYR A 199 20.88 47.63 -6.87
N ARG A 200 22.02 46.96 -7.06
CA ARG A 200 22.77 46.33 -5.95
C ARG A 200 23.35 47.36 -4.98
N ALA A 201 23.74 48.53 -5.48
CA ALA A 201 24.34 49.58 -4.66
C ALA A 201 23.35 50.25 -3.67
N GLU A 202 22.04 50.24 -3.95
CA GLU A 202 21.02 50.74 -3.01
C GLU A 202 20.73 49.74 -1.86
N ALA A 203 21.04 48.46 -2.05
CA ALA A 203 21.18 47.52 -0.95
C ALA A 203 22.56 47.72 -0.32
N HIS A 204 22.65 48.68 0.61
CA HIS A 204 23.88 48.97 1.34
C HIS A 204 24.56 47.65 1.80
N PRO A 205 25.88 47.47 1.58
CA PRO A 205 26.62 46.25 1.95
C PRO A 205 26.50 45.84 3.44
N GLN A 206 26.00 46.76 4.27
CA GLN A 206 25.82 46.63 5.70
C GLN A 206 24.39 46.22 6.11
N ASN A 207 23.41 46.21 5.19
CA ASN A 207 21.98 46.07 5.51
C ASN A 207 21.38 44.69 5.26
N SER A 208 22.14 43.72 4.73
CA SER A 208 21.65 42.35 4.58
C SER A 208 22.77 41.34 4.78
N VAL A 209 22.74 40.65 5.92
CA VAL A 209 23.62 39.51 6.22
C VAL A 209 22.78 38.24 6.20
N GLY A 210 23.15 37.29 5.34
CA GLY A 210 22.65 35.93 5.42
C GLY A 210 23.39 35.18 6.51
N HIS A 211 22.66 34.72 7.53
CA HIS A 211 23.21 33.81 8.52
C HIS A 211 22.85 32.38 8.11
N ASP A 212 23.86 31.57 7.82
CA ASP A 212 23.71 30.13 7.68
C ASP A 212 24.47 29.46 8.82
N VAL A 213 23.79 28.58 9.54
CA VAL A 213 24.32 27.90 10.72
C VAL A 213 24.47 26.43 10.36
N CYS A 214 25.70 26.01 10.12
CA CYS A 214 26.05 24.60 9.96
C CYS A 214 26.48 24.04 11.32
N SER A 215 25.59 23.32 12.00
CA SER A 215 25.88 22.62 13.26
C SER A 215 25.90 21.10 13.07
N GLY A 216 26.68 20.37 13.89
CA GLY A 216 26.71 18.90 13.89
C GLY A 216 28.11 18.26 13.95
N TRP A 217 29.16 19.05 14.17
CA TRP A 217 30.53 18.55 14.28
C TRP A 217 30.84 18.27 15.75
N SER A 218 31.07 17.01 16.09
CA SER A 218 31.49 16.59 17.43
C SER A 218 32.91 16.05 17.35
N PHE A 219 33.83 16.66 18.08
CA PHE A 219 35.20 16.18 18.22
C PHE A 219 35.36 15.58 19.63
N GLN A 220 35.85 14.35 19.73
CA GLN A 220 36.29 13.79 21.00
C GLN A 220 37.70 14.28 21.28
N LEU A 221 37.83 15.16 22.28
CA LEU A 221 39.13 15.46 22.84
C LEU A 221 39.63 14.23 23.60
N LEU A 222 40.93 13.96 23.54
CA LEU A 222 41.61 12.79 24.14
C LEU A 222 41.40 12.63 25.66
N GLN A 223 40.69 13.56 26.31
CA GLN A 223 40.23 13.47 27.69
C GLN A 223 38.71 13.70 27.77
N ARG A 224 37.95 12.61 27.60
CA ARG A 224 36.58 12.28 28.08
C ARG A 224 35.43 13.31 28.02
N GLU A 225 35.61 14.53 27.54
CA GLU A 225 34.52 15.49 27.33
C GLU A 225 34.30 15.76 25.84
N THR A 226 33.09 15.47 25.38
CA THR A 226 32.61 15.91 24.06
C THR A 226 32.20 17.37 24.16
N VAL A 227 32.94 18.25 23.47
CA VAL A 227 32.58 19.67 23.35
C VAL A 227 31.92 19.90 22.00
N ASN A 228 30.72 20.46 22.00
CA ASN A 228 30.00 20.82 20.79
C ASN A 228 30.39 22.24 20.38
N PHE A 229 30.91 22.41 19.16
CA PHE A 229 31.13 23.71 18.56
C PHE A 229 30.25 23.84 17.31
N GLY A 230 29.66 25.02 17.13
CA GLY A 230 29.00 25.41 15.89
C GLY A 230 29.85 26.45 15.17
N ILE A 231 30.01 26.33 13.86
CA ILE A 231 30.62 27.37 13.04
C ILE A 231 29.47 28.20 12.45
N CYS A 232 29.42 29.48 12.79
CA CYS A 232 28.54 30.44 12.13
C CYS A 232 29.32 31.05 10.96
N CYS A 233 28.92 30.72 9.73
CA CYS A 233 29.48 31.34 8.54
C CYS A 233 28.66 32.59 8.21
N CYS A 234 29.18 33.76 8.58
CA CYS A 234 28.61 35.03 8.12
C CYS A 234 29.13 35.29 6.70
N PHE A 235 28.24 35.38 5.72
CA PHE A 235 28.59 35.79 4.35
C PHE A 235 28.21 37.26 4.14
N PRO A 236 29.12 38.20 4.42
CA PRO A 236 28.90 39.59 4.02
C PRO A 236 29.00 39.70 2.49
N CYS A 237 28.06 40.40 1.87
CA CYS A 237 28.19 40.80 0.48
C CYS A 237 29.28 41.88 0.38
N HIS A 238 30.52 41.47 0.09
CA HIS A 238 31.58 42.41 -0.31
C HIS A 238 31.65 42.49 -1.83
N GLU A 239 31.40 43.67 -2.38
CA GLU A 239 31.77 44.01 -3.74
C GLU A 239 33.31 44.11 -3.78
N PHE A 240 33.96 43.31 -4.62
CA PHE A 240 35.41 43.33 -4.78
C PHE A 240 35.74 44.45 -5.77
N ASP A 241 35.87 45.68 -5.26
CA ASP A 241 36.31 46.82 -6.06
C ASP A 241 37.74 46.56 -6.57
N LYS A 242 37.86 46.32 -7.89
CA LYS A 242 39.14 46.35 -8.61
C LYS A 242 39.60 47.81 -8.73
N GLN A 243 40.01 48.44 -7.63
CA GLN A 243 40.59 49.78 -7.70
C GLN A 243 41.43 50.15 -6.48
N ASP A 244 42.35 49.28 -6.06
CA ASP A 244 43.50 49.70 -5.25
C ASP A 244 44.77 49.09 -5.84
N SER A 245 45.28 49.74 -6.88
CA SER A 245 46.69 49.64 -7.24
C SER A 245 47.53 50.36 -6.17
N LEU A 246 47.69 49.73 -5.02
CA LEU A 246 48.74 50.07 -4.06
C LEU A 246 50.00 49.33 -4.51
N SER A 247 50.92 50.09 -5.10
CA SER A 247 52.30 49.69 -5.35
C SER A 247 52.96 49.23 -4.04
N ILE A 248 53.14 47.92 -3.90
CA ILE A 248 53.99 47.34 -2.86
C ILE A 248 55.44 47.43 -3.36
N PRO A 249 56.37 48.04 -2.61
CA PRO A 249 57.79 48.01 -2.96
C PRO A 249 58.29 46.57 -2.93
N ASN A 250 58.99 46.19 -3.99
CA ASN A 250 59.63 44.89 -4.13
C ASN A 250 60.88 44.83 -3.23
N ASP A 251 60.70 44.52 -1.94
CA ASP A 251 61.81 44.09 -1.09
C ASP A 251 61.82 42.56 -1.05
N GLY A 252 62.88 42.01 -1.62
CA GLY A 252 63.13 40.58 -1.71
C GLY A 252 63.34 39.93 -0.34
N ASN A 253 63.19 38.59 -0.36
CA ASN A 253 63.26 37.64 0.75
C ASN A 253 62.03 37.60 1.67
N HIS A 254 61.05 36.77 1.30
CA HIS A 254 60.53 35.72 2.20
C HIS A 254 59.88 34.60 1.40
N GLN A 255 60.37 33.37 1.56
CA GLN A 255 59.80 32.15 0.98
C GLN A 255 58.43 31.85 1.63
N LEU A 256 57.39 31.73 0.81
CA LEU A 256 56.09 31.20 1.23
C LEU A 256 56.20 29.67 1.42
N PRO A 257 55.66 29.09 2.52
CA PRO A 257 55.63 27.63 2.67
C PRO A 257 54.64 27.01 1.68
N ARG A 258 55.13 25.98 0.98
CA ARG A 258 54.43 25.16 0.00
C ARG A 258 53.47 24.22 0.74
N TRP A 259 52.16 24.40 0.55
CA TRP A 259 51.16 23.43 1.00
C TRP A 259 51.24 22.18 0.12
N VAL A 260 51.71 21.08 0.70
CA VAL A 260 51.64 19.73 0.11
C VAL A 260 50.48 19.02 0.81
N GLY A 261 49.37 18.83 0.11
CA GLY A 261 48.30 17.93 0.55
C GLY A 261 48.57 16.53 -0.03
N GLU A 262 48.87 15.56 0.83
CA GLU A 262 48.73 14.15 0.51
C GLU A 262 47.33 13.65 0.91
N PRO A 263 46.69 12.77 0.11
CA PRO A 263 45.39 12.22 0.42
C PRO A 263 45.51 10.99 1.34
N VAL A 264 44.56 10.86 2.27
CA VAL A 264 44.20 9.58 2.90
C VAL A 264 42.71 9.37 2.71
#